data_AF-A0A838J7P3-F1
#
_entry.id   AF-A0A838J7P3-F1
#
_cell.length_a   1.000
_cell.length_b   1.000
_cell.length_c   1.000
_cell.angle_alpha   90.00
_cell.angle_beta   90.00
_cell.angle_gamma   90.00
#
_symmetry.space_group_name_H-M   'P 1'
#
loop_
_entity.id
_entity.type
_entity.pdbx_description
1 polymer ?
#
loop_
_entity_poly.entity_id
_entity_poly.type
_entity_poly.pdbx_seq_one_letter_code
_entity_poly.pdbx_strand_id
1 'polypeptide(L)'
;MNTIEHTNYNSQVRQMRILAESALTHYDIGSARLALLSHHRNTLFRVTTMSRSSPSGEERFVLRLSDLVEPVEMLQSELLWLSAIRAETNLGVPEPVAARKGALVMEVAVEDVPEVRRCVLFRWVEGRFMDTRLSPALFQRVGTFQARLHEQASTFVPPANFIRPQWQWTQSLGPTT
;
A
#
# COMPACT_ATOMS: atom_id res chain seq x y z
N MET A 1 19.35 25.73 -17.15
CA MET A 1 19.45 25.95 -15.69
C MET A 1 18.03 26.19 -15.20
N ASN A 2 17.25 25.11 -14.97
CA ASN A 2 15.85 25.19 -14.56
C ASN A 2 15.76 24.93 -13.06
N THR A 3 15.29 25.96 -12.36
CA THR A 3 15.11 26.03 -10.92
C THR A 3 14.05 25.01 -10.48
N ILE A 4 14.46 24.05 -9.66
CA ILE A 4 13.55 23.10 -9.01
C ILE A 4 12.74 23.90 -7.99
N GLU A 5 11.51 24.27 -8.34
CA GLU A 5 10.53 24.71 -7.34
C GLU A 5 10.24 23.53 -6.42
N HIS A 6 10.83 23.54 -5.24
CA HIS A 6 10.41 22.69 -4.14
C HIS A 6 8.98 23.08 -3.77
N THR A 7 8.00 22.41 -4.39
CA THR A 7 6.59 22.55 -4.04
C THR A 7 6.44 22.31 -2.54
N ASN A 8 5.91 23.29 -1.81
CA ASN A 8 5.72 23.20 -0.36
C ASN A 8 4.87 21.95 -0.02
N TYR A 9 5.17 21.27 1.09
CA TYR A 9 4.48 20.06 1.58
C TYR A 9 2.96 20.11 1.43
N ASN A 10 2.33 21.25 1.77
CA ASN A 10 0.89 21.42 1.64
C ASN A 10 0.38 21.34 0.20
N SER A 11 1.15 21.87 -0.75
CA SER A 11 0.83 21.80 -2.18
C SER A 11 0.99 20.38 -2.71
N GLN A 12 2.02 19.64 -2.28
CA GLN A 12 2.19 18.22 -2.60
C GLN A 12 1.01 17.40 -2.08
N VAL A 13 0.63 17.58 -0.81
CA VAL A 13 -0.54 16.90 -0.21
C VAL A 13 -1.83 17.24 -0.95
N ARG A 14 -2.02 18.49 -1.38
CA ARG A 14 -3.18 18.90 -2.17
C ARG A 14 -3.22 18.18 -3.52
N GLN A 15 -2.09 18.13 -4.23
CA GLN A 15 -1.96 17.39 -5.50
C GLN A 15 -2.26 15.89 -5.30
N MET A 16 -1.71 15.28 -4.24
CA MET A 16 -1.99 13.89 -3.91
C MET A 16 -3.46 13.63 -3.59
N ARG A 17 -4.16 14.60 -2.97
CA ARG A 17 -5.60 14.50 -2.74
C ARG A 17 -6.39 14.52 -4.04
N ILE A 18 -6.04 15.39 -5.00
CA ILE A 18 -6.67 15.44 -6.33
C ILE A 18 -6.49 14.10 -7.06
N LEU A 19 -5.27 13.56 -7.06
CA LEU A 19 -5.00 12.24 -7.64
C LEU A 19 -5.76 11.13 -6.92
N ALA A 20 -5.86 11.20 -5.59
CA ALA A 20 -6.61 10.22 -4.80
C ALA A 20 -8.10 10.23 -5.16
N GLU A 21 -8.71 11.41 -5.27
CA GLU A 21 -10.12 11.55 -5.67
C GLU A 21 -10.36 11.00 -7.08
N SER A 22 -9.48 11.31 -8.04
CA SER A 22 -9.52 10.74 -9.39
C SER A 22 -9.40 9.21 -9.37
N ALA A 23 -8.42 8.67 -8.63
CA ALA A 23 -8.21 7.23 -8.53
C ALA A 23 -9.42 6.48 -7.96
N LEU A 24 -10.11 7.06 -6.97
CA LEU A 24 -11.27 6.43 -6.33
C LEU A 24 -12.46 6.25 -7.28
N THR A 25 -12.55 7.03 -8.36
CA THR A 25 -13.61 6.88 -9.38
C THR A 25 -13.56 5.53 -10.11
N HIS A 26 -12.41 4.86 -10.09
CA HIS A 26 -12.20 3.56 -10.72
C HIS A 26 -12.62 2.38 -9.83
N TYR A 27 -12.97 2.61 -8.57
CA TYR A 27 -13.41 1.57 -7.64
C TYR A 27 -14.94 1.59 -7.46
N ASP A 28 -15.49 0.45 -7.07
CA ASP A 28 -16.93 0.31 -6.76
C ASP A 28 -17.16 0.36 -5.25
N ILE A 29 -16.90 1.54 -4.67
CA ILE A 29 -16.97 1.77 -3.22
C ILE A 29 -17.91 2.93 -2.84
N GLY A 30 -18.61 3.49 -3.83
CA GLY A 30 -19.51 4.64 -3.65
C GLY A 30 -18.79 5.94 -3.29
N SER A 31 -19.53 6.88 -2.69
CA SER A 31 -18.97 8.15 -2.23
C SER A 31 -18.01 7.93 -1.07
N ALA A 32 -16.83 8.54 -1.18
CA ALA A 32 -15.72 8.32 -0.27
C ALA A 32 -15.23 9.61 0.38
N ARG A 33 -14.93 9.55 1.68
CA ARG A 33 -14.23 10.60 2.41
C ARG A 33 -12.75 10.25 2.55
N LEU A 34 -11.88 11.20 2.22
CA LEU A 34 -10.43 11.08 2.33
C LEU A 34 -9.86 11.80 3.55
N ALA A 35 -9.06 11.08 4.35
CA ALA A 35 -8.19 11.64 5.38
C ALA A 35 -6.75 11.21 5.15
N LEU A 36 -5.81 12.16 5.11
CA LEU A 36 -4.39 11.85 4.98
C LEU A 36 -3.92 11.09 6.23
N LEU A 37 -3.25 9.95 6.04
CA LEU A 37 -2.60 9.19 7.10
C LEU A 37 -1.12 9.53 7.20
N SER A 38 -0.43 9.55 6.06
CA SER A 38 0.98 9.89 5.98
C SER A 38 1.37 10.32 4.55
N HIS A 39 2.43 11.12 4.46
CA HIS A 39 3.02 11.54 3.19
C HIS A 39 4.54 11.46 3.32
N HIS A 40 5.12 10.40 2.76
CA HIS A 40 6.55 10.16 2.65
C HIS A 40 6.85 9.64 1.23
N ARG A 41 7.63 8.56 1.08
CA ARG A 41 7.82 7.87 -0.21
C ARG A 41 6.48 7.47 -0.85
N ASN A 42 5.55 7.02 -0.02
CA ASN A 42 4.15 6.81 -0.42
C ASN A 42 3.28 7.85 0.28
N THR A 43 2.18 8.24 -0.38
CA THR A 43 1.08 8.96 0.26
C THR A 43 -0.03 7.98 0.58
N LEU A 44 -0.42 7.91 1.85
CA LEU A 44 -1.49 7.04 2.31
C LEU A 44 -2.69 7.89 2.72
N PHE A 45 -3.86 7.56 2.17
CA PHE A 45 -5.13 8.11 2.61
C PHE A 45 -6.01 7.02 3.22
N ARG A 46 -6.62 7.33 4.36
CA ARG A 46 -7.79 6.58 4.82
C ARG A 46 -8.98 6.99 3.97
N VAL A 47 -9.65 6.00 3.44
CA VAL A 47 -10.89 6.15 2.68
C VAL A 47 -12.02 5.59 3.55
N THR A 48 -13.04 6.39 3.80
CA THR A 48 -14.25 5.95 4.50
C THR A 48 -15.43 6.06 3.56
N THR A 49 -16.22 5.00 3.43
CA THR A 49 -17.41 4.94 2.58
C THR A 49 -18.61 4.48 3.39
N MET A 50 -19.81 4.91 3.01
CA MET A 50 -21.05 4.42 3.63
C MET A 50 -21.41 3.07 3.01
N SER A 51 -21.71 2.08 3.85
CA SER A 51 -22.04 0.73 3.40
C SER A 51 -23.15 0.13 4.25
N ARG A 52 -24.21 -0.34 3.59
CA ARG A 52 -25.33 -1.01 4.27
C ARG A 52 -24.99 -2.43 4.71
N SER A 53 -23.94 -3.03 4.13
CA SER A 53 -23.45 -4.36 4.50
C SER A 53 -22.51 -4.34 5.70
N SER A 54 -22.01 -3.17 6.10
CA SER A 54 -21.16 -3.03 7.29
C SER A 54 -22.02 -2.84 8.55
N PRO A 55 -21.77 -3.58 9.66
CA PRO A 55 -22.47 -3.39 10.93
C PRO A 55 -22.36 -1.97 11.49
N SER A 56 -21.27 -1.26 11.21
CA SER A 56 -21.06 0.13 11.64
C SER A 56 -21.70 1.15 10.70
N GLY A 57 -22.27 0.72 9.57
CA GLY A 57 -22.75 1.60 8.49
C GLY A 57 -21.65 2.19 7.62
N GLU A 58 -20.37 1.88 7.91
CA GLU A 58 -19.20 2.39 7.20
C GLU A 58 -18.23 1.27 6.84
N GLU A 59 -17.63 1.37 5.65
CA GLU A 59 -16.45 0.60 5.25
C GLU A 59 -15.22 1.49 5.18
N ARG A 60 -14.06 0.91 5.49
CA ARG A 60 -12.79 1.61 5.54
C ARG A 60 -11.77 0.94 4.63
N PHE A 61 -10.97 1.77 3.98
CA PHE A 61 -9.87 1.35 3.12
C PHE A 61 -8.65 2.24 3.34
N VAL A 62 -7.52 1.80 2.79
CA VAL A 62 -6.30 2.59 2.66
C VAL A 62 -5.96 2.71 1.19
N LEU A 63 -5.93 3.93 0.67
CA LEU A 63 -5.43 4.24 -0.66
C LEU A 63 -3.93 4.58 -0.55
N ARG A 64 -3.10 3.84 -1.28
CA ARG A 64 -1.67 4.10 -1.42
C ARG A 64 -1.40 4.72 -2.79
N LEU A 65 -0.78 5.90 -2.78
CA LEU A 65 -0.17 6.52 -3.95
C LEU A 65 1.36 6.41 -3.84
N SER A 66 2.01 5.87 -4.87
CA SER A 66 3.48 5.78 -4.96
C SER A 66 3.98 6.43 -6.25
N ASP A 67 5.26 6.82 -6.26
CA ASP A 67 5.93 7.20 -7.50
C ASP A 67 6.08 6.03 -8.50
N LEU A 68 6.71 6.32 -9.63
CA LEU A 68 6.97 5.38 -10.71
C LEU A 68 8.41 4.82 -10.70
N VAL A 69 9.20 5.08 -9.64
CA VAL A 69 10.63 4.73 -9.61
C VAL A 69 10.83 3.22 -9.67
N GLU A 70 10.07 2.48 -8.87
CA GLU A 70 10.12 1.00 -8.91
C GLU A 70 9.39 0.46 -10.15
N PRO A 71 9.73 -0.70 -10.70
CA PRO A 71 8.93 -1.34 -11.74
C PRO A 71 7.53 -1.72 -11.25
N VAL A 72 6.53 -1.67 -12.14
CA VAL A 72 5.14 -2.01 -11.79
C VAL A 72 5.01 -3.48 -11.36
N GLU A 73 5.84 -4.35 -11.93
CA GLU A 73 5.92 -5.78 -11.65
C GLU A 73 6.30 -6.05 -10.19
N MET A 74 7.10 -5.17 -9.58
CA MET A 74 7.48 -5.30 -8.18
C MET A 74 6.30 -5.04 -7.23
N LEU A 75 5.45 -4.07 -7.60
CA LEU A 75 4.21 -3.78 -6.89
C LEU A 75 3.19 -4.89 -7.12
N GLN A 76 3.02 -5.37 -8.36
CA GLN A 76 2.16 -6.52 -8.66
C GLN A 76 2.56 -7.77 -7.87
N SER A 77 3.87 -8.02 -7.76
CA SER A 77 4.42 -9.13 -6.96
C SER A 77 4.11 -8.97 -5.47
N GLU A 78 4.17 -7.74 -4.93
CA GLU A 78 3.73 -7.44 -3.56
C GLU A 78 2.25 -7.84 -3.36
N LEU A 79 1.37 -7.41 -4.26
CA LEU A 79 -0.08 -7.67 -4.14
C LEU A 79 -0.43 -9.14 -4.32
N LEU A 80 0.29 -9.84 -5.20
CA LEU A 80 0.14 -11.27 -5.41
C LEU A 80 0.53 -12.04 -4.16
N TRP A 81 1.66 -11.70 -3.54
CA TRP A 81 2.11 -12.35 -2.32
C TRP A 81 1.18 -12.05 -1.13
N LEU A 82 0.69 -10.81 -1.00
CA LEU A 82 -0.34 -10.48 0.00
C LEU A 82 -1.61 -11.33 -0.18
N SER A 83 -2.03 -11.54 -1.43
CA SER A 83 -3.20 -12.37 -1.74
C SER A 83 -2.96 -13.84 -1.37
N ALA A 84 -1.77 -14.38 -1.65
CA ALA A 84 -1.38 -15.74 -1.27
C ALA A 84 -1.34 -15.92 0.26
N ILE A 85 -0.72 -14.99 0.99
CA ILE A 85 -0.67 -15.01 2.46
C ILE A 85 -2.10 -15.07 3.06
N ARG A 86 -3.04 -14.28 2.51
CA ARG A 86 -4.44 -14.29 2.98
C ARG A 86 -5.17 -15.58 2.68
N ALA A 87 -4.89 -16.20 1.54
CA ALA A 87 -5.53 -17.44 1.13
C ALA A 87 -5.03 -18.64 1.95
N GLU A 88 -3.76 -18.62 2.36
CA GLU A 88 -3.06 -19.77 2.95
C GLU A 88 -2.89 -19.67 4.47
N THR A 89 -3.13 -18.48 5.05
CA THR A 89 -2.87 -18.24 6.48
C THR A 89 -3.96 -17.37 7.13
N ASN A 90 -3.99 -17.37 8.46
CA ASN A 90 -4.80 -16.44 9.26
C ASN A 90 -4.05 -15.15 9.64
N LEU A 91 -3.00 -14.78 8.90
CA LEU A 91 -2.24 -13.56 9.18
C LEU A 91 -3.04 -12.32 8.79
N GLY A 92 -3.07 -11.34 9.68
CA GLY A 92 -3.70 -10.04 9.44
C GLY A 92 -2.86 -9.16 8.50
N VAL A 93 -2.89 -9.46 7.20
CA VAL A 93 -2.22 -8.65 6.16
C VAL A 93 -3.25 -7.83 5.34
N PRO A 94 -2.85 -6.69 4.76
CA PRO A 94 -3.73 -5.89 3.90
C PRO A 94 -4.27 -6.70 2.73
N GLU A 95 -5.56 -6.54 2.43
CA GLU A 95 -6.22 -7.15 1.27
C GLU A 95 -6.28 -6.15 0.13
N PRO A 96 -5.61 -6.39 -1.01
CA PRO A 96 -5.76 -5.55 -2.19
C PRO A 96 -7.19 -5.59 -2.73
N VAL A 97 -7.74 -4.43 -3.09
CA VAL A 97 -9.07 -4.30 -3.69
C VAL A 97 -8.89 -4.00 -5.18
N ALA A 98 -9.57 -4.77 -6.03
CA ALA A 98 -9.54 -4.54 -7.47
C ALA A 98 -10.39 -3.32 -7.86
N ALA A 99 -9.91 -2.56 -8.84
CA ALA A 99 -10.71 -1.59 -9.55
C ALA A 99 -11.79 -2.28 -10.40
N ARG A 100 -12.76 -1.52 -10.91
CA ARG A 100 -13.88 -2.04 -11.72
C ARG A 100 -13.45 -2.87 -12.94
N LYS A 101 -12.25 -2.62 -13.48
CA LYS A 101 -11.67 -3.36 -14.61
C LYS A 101 -10.84 -4.57 -14.18
N GLY A 102 -10.86 -4.94 -12.89
CA GLY A 102 -10.10 -6.06 -12.32
C GLY A 102 -8.63 -5.74 -12.00
N ALA A 103 -8.12 -4.57 -12.39
CA ALA A 103 -6.74 -4.19 -12.11
C ALA A 103 -6.53 -3.89 -10.61
N LEU A 104 -5.46 -4.45 -10.05
CA LEU A 104 -5.02 -4.18 -8.66
C LEU A 104 -4.05 -2.98 -8.56
N VAL A 105 -3.36 -2.67 -9.65
CA VAL A 105 -2.48 -1.49 -9.76
C VAL A 105 -3.01 -0.63 -10.90
N MET A 106 -3.12 0.67 -10.64
CA MET A 106 -3.47 1.66 -11.66
C MET A 106 -2.47 2.80 -11.65
N GLU A 107 -2.28 3.45 -12.79
CA GLU A 107 -1.57 4.72 -12.87
C GLU A 107 -2.62 5.83 -13.01
N VAL A 108 -2.52 6.85 -12.17
CA VAL A 108 -3.43 7.99 -12.15
C VAL A 108 -2.66 9.26 -12.50
N ALA A 109 -3.23 10.02 -13.43
CA ALA A 109 -2.75 11.33 -13.87
C ALA A 109 -3.96 12.26 -13.97
N VAL A 110 -3.77 13.54 -13.65
CA VAL A 110 -4.78 14.60 -13.79
C VAL A 110 -4.10 15.79 -14.44
N GLU A 111 -4.76 16.45 -15.38
CA GLU A 111 -4.17 17.53 -16.22
C GLU A 111 -3.46 18.63 -15.38
N ASP A 112 -4.06 19.03 -14.26
CA ASP A 112 -3.51 20.06 -13.36
C ASP A 112 -2.51 19.53 -12.31
N VAL A 113 -2.18 18.24 -12.35
CA VAL A 113 -1.20 17.62 -11.45
C VAL A 113 -0.05 17.06 -12.30
N PRO A 114 1.16 17.64 -12.20
CA PRO A 114 2.27 17.27 -13.08
C PRO A 114 2.77 15.84 -12.88
N GLU A 115 2.48 15.24 -11.73
CA GLU A 115 2.96 13.91 -11.35
C GLU A 115 1.95 12.81 -11.68
N VAL A 116 2.45 11.74 -12.31
CA VAL A 116 1.74 10.46 -12.40
C VAL A 116 2.08 9.63 -11.16
N ARG A 117 1.06 8.98 -10.58
CA ARG A 117 1.24 8.11 -9.41
C ARG A 117 0.65 6.73 -9.66
N ARG A 118 1.27 5.70 -9.09
CA ARG A 118 0.64 4.38 -8.98
C ARG A 118 -0.29 4.34 -7.78
N CYS A 119 -1.44 3.75 -7.98
CA CYS A 119 -2.53 3.64 -7.03
C CYS A 119 -2.81 2.17 -6.72
N VAL A 120 -2.92 1.86 -5.43
CA VAL A 120 -3.48 0.61 -4.92
C VAL A 120 -4.42 0.91 -3.76
N LEU A 121 -5.58 0.27 -3.75
CA LEU A 121 -6.52 0.31 -2.64
C LEU A 121 -6.44 -0.98 -1.82
N PHE A 122 -6.43 -0.86 -0.50
CA PHE A 122 -6.43 -1.98 0.42
C PHE A 122 -7.62 -1.92 1.36
N ARG A 123 -8.21 -3.06 1.75
CA ARG A 123 -9.14 -3.10 2.88
C ARG A 123 -8.43 -2.67 4.17
N TRP A 124 -9.18 -2.00 5.04
CA TRP A 124 -8.69 -1.60 6.36
C TRP A 124 -8.36 -2.82 7.22
N VAL A 125 -7.18 -2.81 7.85
CA VAL A 125 -6.80 -3.80 8.86
C VAL A 125 -7.19 -3.25 10.22
N GLU A 126 -8.10 -3.95 10.91
CA GLU A 126 -8.51 -3.54 12.25
C GLU A 126 -7.37 -3.63 13.25
N GLY A 127 -7.26 -2.60 14.09
CA GLY A 127 -6.20 -2.49 15.08
C GLY A 127 -5.79 -1.05 15.32
N ARG A 128 -4.70 -0.90 16.08
CA ARG A 128 -4.07 0.38 16.36
C ARG A 128 -2.57 0.23 16.26
N PHE A 129 -1.90 1.30 15.86
CA PHE A 129 -0.45 1.35 15.93
C PHE A 129 0.01 1.26 17.39
N MET A 130 1.10 0.52 17.63
CA MET A 130 1.70 0.38 18.94
C MET A 130 3.15 0.85 18.86
N ASP A 131 3.40 2.09 19.27
CA ASP A 131 4.71 2.73 19.38
C ASP A 131 5.15 2.93 20.84
N THR A 132 4.22 2.79 21.76
CA THR A 132 4.42 2.93 23.20
C THR A 132 4.08 1.63 23.92
N ARG A 133 4.69 1.40 25.09
CA ARG A 133 4.45 0.22 25.94
C ARG A 133 4.86 -1.11 25.29
N LEU A 134 6.04 -1.12 24.67
CA LEU A 134 6.67 -2.34 24.20
C LEU A 134 6.91 -3.27 25.40
N SER A 135 6.45 -4.51 25.28
CA SER A 135 6.57 -5.53 26.33
C SER A 135 7.09 -6.84 25.75
N PRO A 136 7.72 -7.71 26.56
CA PRO A 136 8.15 -9.03 26.10
C PRO A 136 7.01 -9.83 25.42
N ALA A 137 5.79 -9.74 25.95
CA ALA A 137 4.62 -10.38 25.36
C ALA A 137 4.27 -9.82 23.97
N LEU A 138 4.42 -8.51 23.75
CA LEU A 138 4.23 -7.93 22.41
C LEU A 138 5.30 -8.41 21.43
N PHE A 139 6.58 -8.46 21.85
CA PHE A 139 7.65 -8.99 21.01
C PHE A 139 7.45 -10.47 20.68
N GLN A 140 6.95 -11.27 21.62
CA GLN A 140 6.59 -12.66 21.35
C GLN A 140 5.49 -12.77 20.27
N ARG A 141 4.49 -11.89 20.30
CA ARG A 141 3.44 -11.83 19.25
C ARG A 141 4.01 -11.42 17.89
N VAL A 142 4.91 -10.44 17.85
CA VAL A 142 5.61 -10.04 16.62
C VAL A 142 6.45 -11.20 16.07
N GLY A 143 7.23 -11.87 16.92
CA GLY A 143 8.03 -13.03 16.54
C GLY A 143 7.16 -14.19 16.02
N THR A 144 6.01 -14.45 16.65
CA THR A 144 5.04 -15.45 16.18
C THR A 144 4.48 -15.09 14.81
N PHE A 145 4.15 -13.81 14.58
CA PHE A 145 3.71 -13.32 13.27
C PHE A 145 4.81 -13.51 12.20
N GLN A 146 6.05 -13.12 12.51
CA GLN A 146 7.18 -13.27 11.61
C GLN A 146 7.49 -14.73 11.28
N ALA A 147 7.46 -15.63 12.27
CA ALA A 147 7.68 -17.06 12.04
C ALA A 147 6.66 -17.65 11.06
N ARG A 148 5.37 -17.33 11.23
CA ARG A 148 4.31 -17.75 10.31
C ARG A 148 4.46 -17.15 8.92
N LEU A 149 4.90 -15.89 8.85
CA LEU A 149 5.19 -15.25 7.56
C LEU A 149 6.36 -15.95 6.84
N HIS A 150 7.40 -16.36 7.57
CA HIS A 150 8.51 -17.13 7.02
C HIS A 150 8.10 -18.53 6.57
N GLU A 151 7.22 -19.20 7.32
CA GLU A 151 6.66 -20.51 6.95
C GLU A 151 5.82 -20.44 5.66
N GLN A 152 5.00 -19.40 5.52
CA GLN A 152 4.27 -19.17 4.26
C GLN A 152 5.25 -18.86 3.12
N ALA A 153 6.24 -17.99 3.35
CA ALA A 153 7.23 -17.64 2.34
C ALA A 153 8.07 -18.83 1.86
N SER A 154 8.34 -19.82 2.74
CA SER A 154 9.15 -21.00 2.38
C SER A 154 8.38 -22.03 1.54
N THR A 155 7.05 -21.98 1.57
CA THR A 155 6.17 -22.87 0.80
C THR A 155 5.55 -22.19 -0.41
N PHE A 156 5.60 -20.86 -0.47
CA PHE A 156 5.12 -20.06 -1.59
C PHE A 156 5.90 -20.35 -2.87
N VAL A 157 5.17 -20.71 -3.93
CA VAL A 157 5.74 -20.91 -5.27
C VAL A 157 5.50 -19.64 -6.10
N PRO A 158 6.50 -18.76 -6.27
CA PRO A 158 6.31 -17.52 -7.01
C PRO A 158 6.07 -17.80 -8.51
N PRO A 159 5.14 -17.08 -9.16
CA PRO A 159 4.96 -17.18 -10.61
C PRO A 159 6.18 -16.63 -11.37
N ALA A 160 6.28 -16.95 -12.66
CA ALA A 160 7.45 -16.62 -13.49
C ALA A 160 7.79 -15.11 -13.56
N ASN A 161 6.79 -14.24 -13.43
CA ASN A 161 6.94 -12.78 -13.46
C ASN A 161 7.06 -12.15 -12.06
N PHE A 162 7.31 -12.96 -11.02
CA PHE A 162 7.45 -12.47 -9.66
C PHE A 162 8.82 -11.80 -9.46
N ILE A 163 8.81 -10.49 -9.22
CA ILE A 163 10.01 -9.68 -9.03
C ILE A 163 9.94 -8.99 -7.68
N ARG A 164 11.00 -9.16 -6.87
CA ARG A 164 11.18 -8.49 -5.57
C ARG A 164 12.62 -8.03 -5.44
N PRO A 165 12.88 -6.95 -4.68
CA PRO A 165 14.24 -6.50 -4.43
C PRO A 165 15.02 -7.60 -3.70
N GLN A 166 16.28 -7.79 -4.10
CA GLN A 166 17.16 -8.76 -3.46
C GLN A 166 18.07 -8.05 -2.47
N TRP A 167 17.92 -8.32 -1.19
CA TRP A 167 18.79 -7.72 -0.16
C TRP A 167 20.10 -8.48 -0.04
N GLN A 168 20.90 -8.46 -1.11
CA GLN A 168 22.26 -9.02 -1.11
C GLN A 168 23.25 -8.04 -0.47
N TRP A 169 24.42 -8.55 -0.07
CA TRP A 169 25.51 -7.76 0.52
C TRP A 169 25.82 -6.50 -0.28
N THR A 170 26.08 -6.66 -1.59
CA THR A 170 26.44 -5.56 -2.49
C THR A 170 25.36 -4.48 -2.60
N GLN A 171 24.09 -4.89 -2.55
CA GLN A 171 22.94 -3.98 -2.62
C GLN A 171 22.64 -3.29 -1.29
N SER A 172 23.07 -3.88 -0.17
CA SER A 172 22.77 -3.39 1.18
C SER A 172 23.92 -2.56 1.77
N LEU A 173 25.17 -2.94 1.50
CA LEU A 173 26.37 -2.40 2.14
C LEU A 173 27.46 -1.93 1.16
N GLY A 174 27.26 -2.16 -0.15
CA GLY A 174 28.24 -1.82 -1.19
C GLY A 174 29.25 -2.95 -1.46
N PRO A 175 30.12 -2.78 -2.48
CA PRO A 175 31.15 -3.77 -2.79
C PRO A 175 32.15 -3.90 -1.64
N THR A 176 32.65 -5.12 -1.42
CA THR A 176 33.79 -5.34 -0.52
C THR A 176 35.04 -4.86 -1.24
N THR A 177 35.72 -3.85 -0.66
CA THR A 177 36.98 -3.31 -1.16
C THR A 177 38.11 -4.34 -1.09
#